data_AF-A0A424XYY0-F1
#
_entry.id   AF-A0A424XYY0-F1
#
_cell.length_a   1.000
_cell.length_b   1.000
_cell.length_c   1.000
_cell.angle_alpha   90.00
_cell.angle_beta   90.00
_cell.angle_gamma   90.00
#
_symmetry.space_group_name_H-M   'P 1'
#
loop_
_entity.id
_entity.type
_entity.pdbx_description
1 polymer ?
#
loop_
_entity_poly.entity_id
_entity_poly.type
_entity_poly.pdbx_seq_one_letter_code
_entity_poly.pdbx_strand_id
1 'polypeptide(L)' 'MSIDFHTHVFHPKIADKVLDQLENHYGIEPVGTGLVDDLLFCLDKAGIDRGVVHTAATSPDQ' A
#
# COMPACT_ATOMS: atom_id res chain seq x y z
N MET A 1 -12.39 9.71 -15.29
CA MET A 1 -11.74 9.81 -13.99
C MET A 1 -11.81 8.45 -13.32
N SER A 2 -10.70 7.72 -13.27
CA SER A 2 -10.55 6.42 -12.60
C SER A 2 -10.02 6.64 -11.18
N ILE A 3 -10.61 5.97 -10.20
CA ILE A 3 -10.21 6.10 -8.80
C ILE A 3 -10.02 4.70 -8.22
N ASP A 4 -8.84 4.44 -7.67
CA ASP A 4 -8.64 3.31 -6.76
C ASP A 4 -9.11 3.70 -5.36
N PHE A 5 -10.16 3.04 -4.88
CA PHE A 5 -10.78 3.36 -3.61
C PHE A 5 -10.07 2.72 -2.40
N HIS A 6 -9.12 1.81 -2.63
CA HIS A 6 -8.47 1.07 -1.55
C HIS A 6 -6.96 0.97 -1.78
N THR A 7 -6.24 1.99 -1.34
CA THR A 7 -4.78 1.99 -1.31
C THR A 7 -4.26 2.21 0.11
N HIS A 8 -3.01 1.84 0.35
CA HIS A 8 -2.32 2.08 1.61
C HIS A 8 -0.97 2.75 1.36
N VAL A 9 -0.59 3.66 2.25
CA VAL A 9 0.75 4.24 2.34
C VAL A 9 1.17 4.16 3.80
N PHE A 10 2.34 3.60 4.04
CA PHE A 10 2.91 3.46 5.37
C PHE A 10 3.98 4.52 5.63
N HIS A 11 4.15 4.88 6.90
CA HIS A 11 5.23 5.77 7.28
C HIS A 11 6.59 5.06 7.02
N PRO A 12 7.62 5.74 6.48
CA PRO A 12 8.88 5.09 6.09
C PRO A 12 9.53 4.24 7.19
N LYS A 13 9.43 4.67 8.45
CA LYS A 13 9.95 3.93 9.61
C LYS A 13 9.31 2.55 9.85
N ILE A 14 8.17 2.24 9.23
CA ILE A 14 7.45 0.98 9.45
C ILE A 14 7.15 0.21 8.15
N ALA A 15 7.41 0.79 6.98
CA ALA A 15 7.00 0.21 5.69
C ALA A 15 7.56 -1.21 5.50
N ASP A 16 8.88 -1.38 5.64
CA ASP A 16 9.54 -2.69 5.50
C ASP A 16 8.95 -3.74 6.45
N LYS A 17 8.76 -3.38 7.72
CA LYS A 17 8.16 -4.28 8.73
C LYS A 17 6.73 -4.69 8.35
N VAL A 18 5.95 -3.77 7.78
CA VAL A 18 4.58 -4.06 7.33
C VAL A 18 4.61 -4.99 6.13
N LEU A 19 5.49 -4.76 5.16
CA LEU A 19 5.66 -5.65 4.00
C LEU A 19 6.07 -7.06 4.43
N ASP A 20 7.05 -7.19 5.31
CA ASP A 20 7.46 -8.48 5.89
C ASP A 20 6.27 -9.19 6.55
N GLN A 21 5.46 -8.45 7.32
CA GLN A 21 4.29 -9.02 7.97
C GLN A 21 3.24 -9.50 6.96
N LEU A 22 2.97 -8.71 5.91
CA LEU A 22 2.00 -9.04 4.86
C LEU A 22 2.47 -10.25 4.05
N GLU A 23 3.74 -10.30 3.67
CA GLU A 23 4.34 -11.43 2.98
C GLU A 23 4.23 -12.71 3.82
N ASN A 24 4.61 -12.66 5.10
CA ASN A 24 4.51 -13.81 6.00
C ASN A 24 3.05 -14.26 6.23
N HIS A 25 2.10 -13.33 6.28
CA HIS A 25 0.69 -13.64 6.53
C HIS A 25 -0.01 -14.23 5.29
N TYR A 26 0.21 -13.63 4.12
CA TYR A 26 -0.48 -14.03 2.88
C TYR A 26 0.34 -14.99 2.01
N GLY A 27 1.64 -15.14 2.25
CA GLY A 27 2.56 -15.93 1.42
C GLY A 27 2.79 -15.32 0.03
N ILE A 28 2.59 -14.01 -0.14
CA ILE A 28 2.70 -13.29 -1.41
C ILE A 28 3.81 -12.25 -1.29
N GLU A 29 4.81 -12.36 -2.16
CA GLU A 29 5.90 -11.38 -2.26
C GLU A 29 5.33 -9.99 -2.65
N PRO A 30 5.57 -8.95 -1.84
CA PRO A 30 5.12 -7.60 -2.15
C PRO A 30 5.87 -7.04 -3.36
N VAL A 31 5.13 -6.55 -4.35
CA VAL A 31 5.71 -5.88 -5.53
C VAL A 31 6.03 -4.40 -5.26
N GLY A 32 5.30 -3.79 -4.32
CA GLY A 32 5.45 -2.39 -3.96
C GLY A 32 6.16 -2.19 -2.62
N THR A 33 6.69 -0.98 -2.42
CA THR A 33 7.45 -0.56 -1.24
C THR A 33 6.57 -0.09 -0.06
N GLY A 34 5.27 0.09 -0.30
CA GLY A 34 4.34 0.67 0.69
C GLY A 34 4.55 2.17 0.93
N LEU A 35 5.41 2.84 0.14
CA LEU A 35 5.66 4.28 0.22
C LEU A 35 4.85 5.06 -0.82
N VAL A 36 4.66 6.36 -0.56
CA VAL A 36 3.83 7.24 -1.42
C VAL A 36 4.37 7.36 -2.84
N ASP A 37 5.69 7.45 -3.02
CA ASP A 37 6.29 7.65 -4.33
C ASP A 37 6.05 6.45 -5.25
N ASP A 38 6.10 5.24 -4.68
CA ASP A 38 5.83 4.00 -5.39
C ASP A 38 4.34 3.81 -5.70
N LEU A 39 3.46 4.20 -4.78
CA LEU A 39 2.02 4.24 -5.06
C LEU A 39 1.70 5.17 -6.23
N LEU A 40 2.25 6.39 -6.23
CA LEU A 40 2.04 7.36 -7.30
C LEU A 40 2.56 6.84 -8.64
N PHE A 41 3.75 6.22 -8.65
CA PHE A 41 4.29 5.56 -9.84
C PHE A 41 3.38 4.44 -10.36
N CYS A 42 2.88 3.58 -9.46
CA CYS A 42 1.95 2.51 -9.83
C CYS A 42 0.64 3.04 -10.41
N LEU A 43 0.05 4.08 -9.81
CA LEU A 43 -1.19 4.71 -10.29
C LEU A 43 -1.00 5.30 -11.69
N ASP A 44 0.09 6.03 -11.92
CA ASP A 44 0.42 6.61 -13.23
C ASP A 44 0.59 5.53 -14.30
N LYS A 45 1.38 4.50 -13.99
CA LYS A 45 1.61 3.35 -14.88
C LYS A 45 0.31 2.60 -15.22
N ALA A 46 -0.65 2.56 -14.29
CA ALA A 46 -1.94 1.90 -14.48
C ALA A 46 -3.00 2.78 -15.16
N GLY A 47 -2.74 4.07 -15.40
CA GLY A 47 -3.74 5.01 -15.90
C GLY A 47 -4.86 5.29 -14.89
N ILE A 48 -4.56 5.23 -13.59
CA ILE A 48 -5.48 5.53 -12.49
C ILE A 48 -5.28 6.97 -12.04
N ASP A 49 -6.32 7.81 -12.15
CA ASP A 49 -6.18 9.24 -11.89
C ASP A 49 -5.95 9.56 -10.40
N ARG A 50 -6.58 8.83 -9.48
CA ARG A 50 -6.49 9.09 -8.02
C ARG A 50 -6.54 7.79 -7.21
N GLY A 51 -5.89 7.81 -6.04
CA GLY A 51 -6.01 6.77 -5.03
C GLY A 51 -6.56 7.33 -3.71
N VAL A 52 -7.44 6.58 -3.04
CA VAL A 52 -7.86 6.86 -1.67
C VAL A 52 -6.96 6.08 -0.72
N VAL A 53 -6.19 6.81 0.10
CA VAL A 53 -5.24 6.21 1.05
C VAL A 53 -5.92 5.99 2.39
N HIS A 54 -5.96 4.72 2.82
CA HIS A 54 -6.43 4.33 4.14
C HIS A 54 -5.25 4.13 5.10
N THR A 55 -5.46 4.49 6.36
CA THR A 55 -4.50 4.24 7.43
C THR A 55 -4.42 2.75 7.73
N ALA A 56 -3.23 2.27 8.11
CA ALA A 56 -3.08 0.90 8.60
C ALA A 56 -3.98 0.64 9.82
N ALA A 57 -4.63 -0.51 9.84
CA ALA A 57 -5.34 -1.01 11.01
C ALA A 57 -4.39 -1.07 12.21
N THR A 58 -4.72 -0.40 13.31
CA THR A 58 -3.91 -0.40 14.54
C THR A 58 -4.25 -1.55 15.49
N SER A 59 -5.28 -2.34 15.16
CA SER A 59 -5.66 -3.55 15.91
C SER A 59 -5.96 -4.71 14.95
N PRO A 60 -5.69 -5.96 15.34
CA PRO A 60 -5.94 -7.14 14.48
C PRO A 60 -7.41 -7.32 14.06
N ASP A 61 -8.36 -6.77 14.82
CA ASP A 61 -9.80 -6.88 14.57
C ASP A 61 -10.35 -5.86 13.55
N GLN A 62 -9.48 -5.01 12.98
CA GLN A 62 -9.83 -3.93 12.04
C GLN A 62 -9.44 -4.26 10.61
#